data_AF-A0A0B6Y1P0-F1
#
_entry.id   AF-A0A0B6Y1P0-F1
#
_cell.length_a   1.000
_cell.length_b   1.000
_cell.length_c   1.000
_cell.angle_alpha   90.00
_cell.angle_beta   90.00
_cell.angle_gamma   90.00
#
_symmetry.space_group_name_H-M   'P 1'
#
loop_
_entity.id
_entity.type
_entity.pdbx_description
1 polymer ?
#
loop_
_entity_poly.entity_id
_entity_poly.type
_entity_poly.pdbx_seq_one_letter_code
_entity_poly.pdbx_strand_id
1 'polypeptide(L)'
;DSCIRTSDCTNSINNTRCLNKKCACAGHYIKEDNRTCRLRHLGDSCNKSSECGTVGLKVCENKVCSCAKGYKKETSSDTGEESRCVRIILGDPCSKLRDCSFISQGV
;
A
#
# COMPACT_ATOMS: atom_id res chain seq x y z
N ASP A 1 19.94 -16.17 8.01
CA ASP A 1 18.47 -16.06 7.98
C ASP A 1 17.82 -16.08 9.37
N SER A 2 18.55 -16.45 10.42
CA SER A 2 18.04 -16.39 11.80
C SER A 2 18.35 -15.04 12.45
N CYS A 3 17.40 -14.48 13.21
CA CYS A 3 17.54 -13.23 13.95
C CYS A 3 16.94 -13.33 15.36
N ILE A 4 17.39 -12.47 16.27
CA ILE A 4 16.83 -12.32 17.63
C ILE A 4 16.24 -10.91 17.80
N ARG A 5 16.91 -9.89 17.25
CA ARG A 5 16.52 -8.48 17.29
C ARG A 5 16.29 -7.96 15.89
N THR A 6 15.43 -6.95 15.77
CA THR A 6 15.24 -6.20 14.51
C THR A 6 16.56 -5.65 13.97
N SER A 7 17.47 -5.22 14.86
CA SER A 7 18.81 -4.73 14.50
C SER A 7 19.63 -5.75 13.71
N ASP A 8 19.47 -7.04 14.00
CA ASP A 8 20.21 -8.11 13.33
C ASP A 8 19.88 -8.17 11.83
N CYS A 9 18.64 -7.80 11.48
CA CYS A 9 18.16 -7.76 10.11
C CYS A 9 18.47 -6.40 9.46
N THR A 10 18.22 -5.29 10.15
CA THR A 10 18.41 -3.95 9.58
C THR A 10 19.86 -3.63 9.28
N ASN A 11 20.82 -4.26 9.99
CA ASN A 11 22.25 -4.12 9.69
C ASN A 11 22.64 -4.72 8.33
N SER A 12 21.86 -5.67 7.80
CA SER A 12 22.13 -6.33 6.51
C SER A 12 21.21 -5.87 5.39
N ILE A 13 19.92 -5.64 5.70
CA ILE A 13 18.91 -5.26 4.72
C ILE A 13 18.02 -4.18 5.34
N ASN A 14 18.00 -3.00 4.73
CA ASN A 14 17.13 -1.90 5.15
C ASN A 14 15.65 -2.29 5.08
N ASN A 15 14.83 -1.65 5.92
CA ASN A 15 13.37 -1.84 5.95
C ASN A 15 12.93 -3.28 6.29
N THR A 16 13.76 -4.00 7.06
CA THR A 16 13.43 -5.33 7.59
C THR A 16 13.19 -5.28 9.10
N ARG A 17 12.57 -6.34 9.62
CA ARG A 17 12.43 -6.61 11.04
C ARG A 17 12.57 -8.09 11.32
N CYS A 18 12.93 -8.40 12.57
CA CYS A 18 12.94 -9.78 13.01
C CYS A 18 11.52 -10.22 13.33
N LEU A 19 11.04 -11.24 12.63
CA LEU A 19 9.71 -11.83 12.82
C LEU A 19 9.84 -13.35 12.83
N ASN A 20 9.40 -14.01 13.90
CA ASN A 20 9.49 -15.47 14.06
C ASN A 20 10.91 -16.01 13.84
N LYS A 21 11.92 -15.32 14.41
CA LYS A 21 13.34 -15.62 14.25
C LYS A 21 13.87 -15.54 12.81
N LYS A 22 13.12 -14.94 11.87
CA LYS A 22 13.56 -14.70 10.49
C LYS A 22 13.45 -13.24 10.11
N CYS A 23 14.30 -12.78 9.20
CA CYS A 23 14.21 -11.41 8.70
C CYS A 23 13.07 -11.30 7.68
N ALA A 24 12.15 -10.38 7.93
CA ALA A 24 11.01 -10.09 7.06
C ALA A 24 10.91 -8.59 6.81
N CYS A 25 10.30 -8.17 5.70
CA CYS A 25 10.07 -6.74 5.46
C CYS A 25 9.17 -6.14 6.55
N ALA A 26 9.53 -4.95 7.01
CA ALA A 26 8.85 -4.26 8.10
C ALA A 26 7.67 -3.44 7.57
N GLY A 27 6.62 -3.29 8.40
CA GLY A 27 5.53 -2.33 8.17
C GLY A 27 4.97 -2.33 6.75
N HIS A 28 5.12 -1.18 6.08
CA HIS A 28 4.59 -0.93 4.74
C HIS A 28 5.44 -1.49 3.59
N TYR A 29 6.48 -2.25 3.92
CA TYR A 29 7.38 -2.82 2.93
C TYR A 29 7.02 -4.28 2.61
N ILE A 30 7.22 -4.65 1.35
CA ILE A 30 7.07 -5.99 0.81
C ILE A 30 8.39 -6.44 0.17
N LYS A 31 8.60 -7.76 0.19
CA LYS A 31 9.77 -8.37 -0.43
C LYS A 31 9.69 -8.19 -1.95
N GLU A 32 10.70 -7.55 -2.52
CA GLU A 32 10.85 -7.44 -3.98
C GLU A 32 11.72 -8.60 -4.47
N ASP A 33 12.94 -8.71 -3.94
CA ASP A 33 13.85 -9.83 -4.18
C ASP A 33 14.34 -10.47 -2.88
N ASN A 34 15.26 -11.44 -2.98
CA ASN A 34 15.88 -12.09 -1.81
C ASN A 34 16.68 -11.15 -0.90
N ARG A 35 16.91 -9.91 -1.30
CA ARG A 35 17.74 -8.94 -0.56
C ARG A 35 17.15 -7.54 -0.46
N THR A 36 15.92 -7.32 -0.92
CA THR A 36 15.33 -5.98 -1.03
C THR A 36 13.89 -5.97 -0.50
N CYS A 37 13.58 -4.91 0.23
CA CYS A 37 12.24 -4.61 0.70
C CYS A 37 11.84 -3.25 0.13
N ARG A 38 10.82 -3.24 -0.74
CA ARG A 38 10.27 -2.02 -1.34
C ARG A 38 8.96 -1.63 -0.66
N LEU A 39 8.55 -0.38 -0.81
CA LEU A 39 7.23 0.06 -0.36
C LEU A 39 6.12 -0.69 -1.10
N ARG A 40 5.02 -1.00 -0.38
CA ARG A 40 3.82 -1.55 -1.00
C ARG A 40 3.14 -0.51 -1.87
N HIS A 41 2.84 -0.90 -3.09
CA HIS A 41 2.07 -0.17 -4.06
C HIS A 41 0.61 -0.65 -4.07
N LEU A 42 -0.24 0.11 -4.76
CA LEU A 42 -1.60 -0.35 -5.05
C LEU A 42 -1.54 -1.64 -5.87
N GLY A 43 -2.32 -2.64 -5.48
CA GLY A 43 -2.29 -3.98 -6.08
C GLY A 43 -1.42 -4.99 -5.32
N ASP A 44 -0.53 -4.56 -4.42
CA ASP A 44 0.28 -5.50 -3.64
C ASP A 44 -0.54 -6.22 -2.57
N SER A 45 -0.07 -7.41 -2.21
CA SER A 45 -0.70 -8.22 -1.16
C SER A 45 -0.52 -7.60 0.24
N CYS A 46 -1.57 -7.72 1.05
CA CYS A 46 -1.60 -7.20 2.40
C CYS A 46 -2.50 -8.03 3.32
N ASN A 47 -2.27 -7.90 4.62
CA ASN A 47 -3.15 -8.45 5.66
C ASN A 47 -3.87 -7.39 6.47
N LYS A 48 -3.30 -6.18 6.56
CA LYS A 48 -3.83 -5.06 7.35
C LYS A 48 -3.66 -3.77 6.57
N SER A 49 -4.57 -2.81 6.73
CA SER A 49 -4.46 -1.49 6.06
C SER A 49 -3.17 -0.76 6.42
N SER A 50 -2.65 -0.96 7.63
CA SER A 50 -1.35 -0.45 8.08
C SER A 50 -0.16 -1.06 7.34
N GLU A 51 -0.35 -1.97 6.38
CA GLU A 51 0.72 -2.49 5.51
C GLU A 51 0.77 -1.76 4.17
N CYS A 52 -0.28 -1.03 3.80
CA CYS A 52 -0.42 -0.42 2.48
C CYS A 52 0.14 1.01 2.38
N GLY A 53 0.38 1.67 3.51
CA GLY A 53 1.02 2.98 3.54
C GLY A 53 0.87 3.66 4.90
N THR A 54 1.63 4.73 5.10
CA THR A 54 1.59 5.56 6.32
C THR A 54 0.42 6.55 6.29
N VAL A 55 0.08 7.05 5.10
CA VAL A 55 -1.04 7.97 4.88
C VAL A 55 -2.28 7.12 4.65
N GLY A 56 -3.34 7.31 5.45
CA GLY A 56 -4.58 6.52 5.45
C GLY A 56 -5.43 6.56 4.16
N LEU A 57 -4.81 6.89 3.03
CA LEU A 57 -5.36 6.90 1.69
C LEU A 57 -5.35 5.51 1.03
N LYS A 58 -4.49 4.61 1.49
CA LYS A 58 -4.42 3.21 1.04
C LYS A 58 -4.95 2.29 2.15
N VAL A 59 -5.80 1.34 1.80
CA VAL A 59 -6.40 0.35 2.72
C VAL A 59 -6.18 -1.06 2.19
N CYS A 60 -6.19 -2.05 3.08
CA CYS A 60 -6.13 -3.44 2.69
C CYS A 60 -7.54 -3.97 2.48
N GLU A 61 -7.98 -4.10 1.24
CA GLU A 61 -9.29 -4.63 0.86
C GLU A 61 -9.10 -5.90 0.05
N ASN A 62 -9.79 -6.99 0.39
CA ASN A 62 -9.66 -8.29 -0.28
C ASN A 62 -8.20 -8.78 -0.40
N LYS A 63 -7.41 -8.62 0.66
CA LYS A 63 -5.98 -8.98 0.71
C LYS A 63 -5.08 -8.21 -0.25
N VAL A 64 -5.57 -7.09 -0.80
CA VAL A 64 -4.84 -6.26 -1.75
C VAL A 64 -4.90 -4.79 -1.34
N CYS A 65 -3.77 -4.09 -1.46
CA CYS A 65 -3.70 -2.66 -1.21
C CYS A 65 -4.49 -1.89 -2.27
N SER A 66 -5.54 -1.21 -1.82
CA SER A 66 -6.47 -0.44 -2.65
C SER A 66 -6.65 0.97 -2.09
N CYS A 67 -7.17 1.89 -2.88
CA CYS A 67 -7.51 3.21 -2.35
C CYS A 67 -8.65 3.12 -1.33
N ALA A 68 -8.57 3.95 -0.30
CA ALA A 68 -9.63 4.12 0.68
C ALA A 68 -10.93 4.58 -0.01
N LYS A 69 -12.06 4.36 0.64
CA LYS A 69 -13.37 4.84 0.17
C LYS A 69 -13.33 6.36 -0.08
N GLY A 70 -13.90 6.81 -1.20
CA GLY A 70 -13.85 8.21 -1.63
C GLY A 70 -12.57 8.62 -2.37
N TYR A 71 -11.63 7.69 -2.58
CA TYR A 71 -10.42 7.89 -3.36
C TYR A 71 -10.35 6.90 -4.52
N LYS A 72 -9.84 7.36 -5.66
CA LYS A 72 -9.55 6.55 -6.83
C LYS A 72 -8.04 6.47 -7.06
N LYS A 73 -7.60 5.39 -7.71
CA LYS A 73 -6.26 5.29 -8.27
C LYS A 73 -6.16 6.31 -9.39
N GLU A 74 -5.23 7.24 -9.29
CA GLU A 74 -4.89 8.10 -10.41
C GLU A 74 -4.09 7.27 -11.42
N THR A 75 -4.65 7.10 -12.61
CA THR A 75 -3.93 6.55 -13.76
C THR A 75 -3.31 7.73 -14.50
N SER A 76 -2.12 8.17 -14.10
CA SER A 76 -1.28 8.91 -15.03
C SER A 76 -0.90 7.94 -16.15
N SER A 77 -1.54 8.09 -17.31
CA SER A 77 -1.41 7.16 -18.43
C SER A 77 -0.02 7.11 -19.09
N ASP A 78 1.03 7.73 -18.56
CA ASP A 78 2.26 7.90 -19.36
C ASP A 78 3.62 7.68 -18.69
N THR A 79 3.71 7.45 -17.39
CA THR A 79 5.02 7.14 -16.79
C THR A 79 4.81 6.21 -15.61
N GLY A 80 5.71 5.23 -15.42
CA GLY A 80 5.65 4.21 -14.37
C GLY A 80 5.81 4.74 -12.94
N GLU A 81 5.15 5.85 -12.62
CA GLU A 81 5.13 6.44 -11.30
C GLU A 81 4.19 5.69 -10.37
N GLU A 82 4.57 5.67 -9.09
CA GLU A 82 3.84 5.04 -8.02
C GLU A 82 2.38 5.51 -8.02
N SER A 83 1.46 4.57 -8.26
CA SER A 83 0.03 4.89 -8.36
C SER A 83 -0.48 5.52 -7.06
N ARG A 84 -0.88 6.80 -7.12
CA ARG A 84 -1.41 7.57 -5.99
C ARG A 84 -2.93 7.49 -5.89
N CYS A 85 -3.43 7.61 -4.66
CA CYS A 85 -4.85 7.72 -4.39
C CYS A 85 -5.26 9.19 -4.33
N VAL A 86 -6.14 9.61 -5.22
CA VAL A 86 -6.68 10.96 -5.30
C VAL A 86 -8.16 10.96 -4.95
N ARG A 87 -8.65 12.05 -4.36
CA ARG A 87 -10.07 12.16 -4.00
C ARG A 87 -10.93 12.12 -5.25
N ILE A 88 -12.04 11.40 -5.18
CA ILE A 88 -13.04 11.36 -6.26
C ILE A 88 -13.79 12.70 -6.27
N ILE A 89 -13.93 13.31 -7.44
CA ILE A 89 -14.68 14.55 -7.66
C ILE A 89 -15.84 14.36 -8.64
N LEU A 90 -16.80 15.28 -8.62
CA LEU A 90 -17.92 15.28 -9.57
C LEU A 90 -17.38 15.40 -11.01
N GLY A 91 -17.85 14.51 -11.89
CA GLY A 91 -17.38 14.42 -13.28
C GLY A 91 -16.30 13.36 -13.50
N ASP A 92 -15.77 12.72 -12.45
CA ASP A 92 -14.88 11.58 -12.61
C ASP A 92 -15.62 10.35 -13.17
N PRO A 93 -14.98 9.57 -14.07
CA PRO A 93 -15.55 8.30 -14.51
C PRO A 93 -15.60 7.33 -13.33
N CYS A 94 -16.78 6.76 -13.08
CA CYS A 94 -16.97 5.73 -12.06
C CYS A 94 -16.83 4.34 -12.66
N SER A 95 -15.90 3.53 -12.13
CA SER A 95 -15.79 2.11 -12.51
C SER A 95 -16.56 1.21 -11.54
N LYS A 96 -16.85 1.69 -10.32
CA LYS A 96 -17.64 0.98 -9.31
C LYS A 96 -18.74 1.91 -8.79
N LEU A 97 -19.93 1.36 -8.54
CA LEU A 97 -21.08 2.11 -7.99
C LEU A 97 -20.74 2.87 -6.70
N ARG A 98 -19.87 2.26 -5.87
CA ARG A 98 -19.37 2.82 -4.61
C ARG A 98 -18.46 4.04 -4.79
N ASP A 99 -17.93 4.30 -5.99
CA ASP A 99 -17.14 5.51 -6.27
C ASP A 99 -18.06 6.74 -6.29
N CYS A 100 -19.29 6.59 -6.81
CA CYS A 100 -20.28 7.67 -6.90
C CYS A 100 -21.04 7.95 -5.59
N SER A 101 -21.14 6.96 -4.70
CA SER A 101 -21.90 7.10 -3.45
C SER A 101 -21.30 8.15 -2.51
N PHE A 102 -20.01 8.48 -2.66
CA PHE A 102 -19.30 9.49 -1.85
C PHE A 102 -19.32 10.90 -2.43
N ILE A 103 -19.87 11.11 -3.64
CA ILE A 103 -20.05 12.42 -4.27
C ILE A 103 -21.38 13.07 -3.79
N SER A 104 -21.98 12.55 -2.71
CA SER A 104 -23.19 13.08 -2.10
C SER A 104 -22.86 14.19 -1.10
N GLN A 105 -22.31 15.31 -1.58
CA GLN A 105 -22.36 16.61 -0.89
C GLN A 105 -21.98 17.72 -1.89
N GLY A 106 -22.97 18.11 -2.67
CA GLY A 106 -22.99 19.32 -3.50
C GLY A 106 -24.45 19.67 -3.74
N VAL A 107 -25.08 20.26 -2.71
CA VAL A 107 -26.33 21.02 -2.84
C VAL A 107 -25.97 22.37 -3.47
#